data_AF-A0A1E8GLD2-F1
#
_entry.id   AF-A0A1E8GLD2-F1
#
_cell.length_a   1.000
_cell.length_b   1.000
_cell.length_c   1.000
_cell.angle_alpha   90.00
_cell.angle_beta   90.00
_cell.angle_gamma   90.00
#
_symmetry.space_group_name_H-M   'P 1'
#
loop_
_entity.id
_entity.type
_entity.pdbx_description
1 polymer ?
#
loop_
_entity_poly.entity_id
_entity_poly.type
_entity_poly.pdbx_seq_one_letter_code
_entity_poly.pdbx_strand_id
1 'polypeptide(L)'
;MSGVLGSFIVLRQLSLMGDALSHAVLPGVAISYLLGINVLFGATVFGILASILIEYITKKSKIKADTAIGITLSTFFALGIILISQVRSGVDLNHVLFGNILAVTPEEIFQSFILMIVVIVVVVALYKELMITSFDPVFSQAAGLNNSFFHYLLMFLLTIFTVSSLSQVGIVLVVAMLVIPAATSYLWNKHLSSMIVTSSILGVVFGLLGVVVSFKYNLPTSATIVLIGAAFFIVSFIFSPKNGIIDYSKLKLGSKNKYFAIALIPILLVFGFFLSSRLMSDKNHGKLQVLASYSIIADMASEVGGDKVEVHSIVPIGVDPHSYEPTPEDSKYAEKADLVFYNGLNLETGKGWFEKLLSNGRKTEHAYVVSTGVTPFYLTEDNSEKTEDPHAWLNIQNGIIYVENIKEKLIKYDPENKGYYESNAKDYIAKLTALDEEGYDKLQTIPKENRVLVTSEGAFKYFAKRYDMDAEYIWEINTDNQGTPEQMVRIDNIIKERNVKALFVESSVAPKTMEAVARNTGKKIAANLFTDSLAKEGQEGDNYLSMMKWNIDKIHDGLK
;
A
#
# COMPACT_ATOMS: atom_id res chain seq x y z
N MET A 1 12.84 -1.25 -19.02
CA MET A 1 14.07 -0.70 -18.42
C MET A 1 14.85 -1.73 -17.61
N SER A 2 14.23 -2.43 -16.66
CA SER A 2 14.88 -3.40 -15.76
C SER A 2 15.66 -4.49 -16.49
N GLY A 3 15.14 -5.04 -17.60
CA GLY A 3 15.87 -6.03 -18.39
C GLY A 3 17.15 -5.52 -19.05
N VAL A 4 17.21 -4.22 -19.39
CA VAL A 4 18.38 -3.55 -19.96
C VAL A 4 19.47 -3.39 -18.90
N LEU A 5 19.15 -2.68 -17.80
CA LEU A 5 20.10 -2.44 -16.71
C LEU A 5 20.50 -3.74 -16.01
N GLY A 6 19.52 -4.60 -15.75
CA GLY A 6 19.69 -5.92 -15.14
C GLY A 6 20.70 -6.80 -15.86
N SER A 7 20.77 -6.71 -17.20
CA SER A 7 21.73 -7.51 -17.96
C SER A 7 23.18 -7.15 -17.65
N PHE A 8 23.49 -5.87 -17.49
CA PHE A 8 24.83 -5.43 -17.07
C PHE A 8 25.11 -5.78 -15.61
N ILE A 9 24.11 -5.62 -14.75
CA ILE A 9 24.23 -5.88 -13.30
C ILE A 9 24.54 -7.36 -13.04
N VAL A 10 23.83 -8.27 -13.69
CA VAL A 10 24.08 -9.72 -13.56
C VAL A 10 25.47 -10.09 -14.06
N LEU A 11 25.90 -9.57 -15.22
CA LEU A 11 27.23 -9.85 -15.77
C LEU A 11 28.37 -9.32 -14.90
N ARG A 12 28.17 -8.17 -14.25
CA ARG A 12 29.16 -7.56 -13.36
C ARG A 12 29.14 -8.13 -11.95
N GLN A 13 28.31 -9.14 -11.67
CA GLN A 13 28.12 -9.73 -10.33
C GLN A 13 27.66 -8.70 -9.29
N LEU A 14 26.84 -7.73 -9.73
CA LEU A 14 26.30 -6.66 -8.88
C LEU A 14 24.81 -6.90 -8.55
N SER A 15 24.32 -8.14 -8.59
CA SER A 15 22.89 -8.45 -8.44
C SER A 15 22.28 -7.97 -7.12
N LEU A 16 23.08 -7.88 -6.05
CA LEU A 16 22.65 -7.34 -4.75
C LEU A 16 22.68 -5.80 -4.69
N MET A 17 23.22 -5.12 -5.70
CA MET A 17 23.38 -3.67 -5.69
C MET A 17 22.04 -2.95 -5.84
N GLY A 18 21.08 -3.54 -6.57
CA GLY A 18 19.71 -3.01 -6.66
C GLY A 18 19.03 -2.92 -5.29
N ASP A 19 19.12 -4.00 -4.52
CA ASP A 19 18.56 -4.12 -3.17
C ASP A 19 19.23 -3.16 -2.17
N ALA A 20 20.56 -3.11 -2.22
CA ALA A 20 21.35 -2.23 -1.37
C ALA A 20 21.01 -0.76 -1.60
N LEU A 21 20.89 -0.34 -2.87
CA LEU A 21 20.56 1.03 -3.22
C LEU A 21 19.16 1.41 -2.75
N SER A 22 18.17 0.53 -2.90
CA SER A 22 16.79 0.83 -2.54
C SER A 22 16.54 1.01 -1.04
N HIS A 23 17.39 0.45 -0.18
CA HIS A 23 17.36 0.72 1.26
C HIS A 23 18.30 1.85 1.65
N ALA A 24 19.44 1.99 0.97
CA ALA A 24 20.39 3.05 1.25
C ALA A 24 19.89 4.45 0.86
N VAL A 25 18.83 4.55 0.06
CA VAL A 25 18.22 5.85 -0.28
C VAL A 25 17.38 6.46 0.85
N LEU A 26 17.02 5.69 1.89
CA LEU A 26 16.11 6.13 2.96
C LEU A 26 16.53 7.41 3.69
N PRO A 27 17.81 7.62 4.09
CA PRO A 27 18.22 8.90 4.67
C PRO A 27 17.96 10.09 3.74
N GLY A 28 18.14 9.89 2.43
CA GLY A 28 17.89 10.90 1.41
C GLY A 28 16.41 11.24 1.28
N VAL A 29 15.53 10.24 1.40
CA VAL A 29 14.07 10.43 1.47
C VAL A 29 13.71 11.25 2.72
N ALA A 30 14.21 10.85 3.89
CA ALA A 30 13.93 11.51 5.16
C ALA A 30 14.36 12.98 5.18
N ILE A 31 15.59 13.26 4.73
CA ILE A 31 16.12 14.63 4.62
C ILE A 31 15.31 15.45 3.62
N SER A 32 14.83 14.83 2.53
CA SER A 32 14.01 15.53 1.55
C SER A 32 12.70 16.03 2.16
N TYR A 33 12.06 15.20 2.98
CA TYR A 33 10.87 15.59 3.74
C TYR A 33 11.17 16.70 4.77
N LEU A 34 12.27 16.58 5.53
CA LEU A 34 12.67 17.59 6.51
C LEU A 34 12.92 18.97 5.90
N LEU A 35 13.46 19.01 4.68
CA LEU A 35 13.81 20.25 3.98
C LEU A 35 12.74 20.74 2.99
N GLY A 36 11.67 19.97 2.78
CA GLY A 36 10.63 20.26 1.78
C GLY A 36 11.16 20.25 0.33
N ILE A 37 12.21 19.47 0.03
CA ILE A 37 12.78 19.33 -1.32
C ILE A 37 12.24 18.07 -2.01
N ASN A 38 12.46 17.96 -3.32
CA ASN A 38 12.01 16.80 -4.10
C ASN A 38 12.65 15.49 -3.62
N VAL A 39 11.83 14.50 -3.27
CA VAL A 39 12.24 13.19 -2.73
C VAL A 39 13.15 12.43 -3.69
N LEU A 40 12.86 12.45 -4.99
CA LEU A 40 13.68 11.78 -6.02
C LEU A 40 15.11 12.31 -6.00
N PHE A 41 15.28 13.61 -5.76
CA PHE A 41 16.60 14.24 -5.70
C PHE A 41 17.39 13.75 -4.49
N GLY A 42 16.86 13.87 -3.27
CA GLY A 42 17.58 13.46 -2.07
C GLY A 42 17.86 11.95 -2.03
N ALA A 43 16.89 11.13 -2.45
CA ALA A 43 17.06 9.69 -2.58
C ALA A 43 18.17 9.35 -3.59
N THR A 44 18.19 9.99 -4.76
CA THR A 44 19.24 9.76 -5.77
C THR A 44 20.63 10.12 -5.26
N VAL A 45 20.77 11.25 -4.57
CA VAL A 45 22.06 11.67 -3.97
C VAL A 45 22.56 10.61 -3.00
N PHE A 46 21.72 10.14 -2.09
CA PHE A 46 22.11 9.12 -1.11
C PHE A 46 22.37 7.75 -1.73
N GLY A 47 21.65 7.35 -2.77
CA GLY A 47 21.95 6.13 -3.52
C GLY A 47 23.32 6.19 -4.21
N ILE A 48 23.67 7.33 -4.80
CA ILE A 48 25.01 7.54 -5.38
C ILE A 48 26.08 7.50 -4.30
N LEU A 49 25.87 8.19 -3.17
CA LEU A 49 26.80 8.15 -2.03
C LEU A 49 27.02 6.73 -1.51
N ALA A 50 25.96 5.93 -1.40
CA ALA A 50 26.05 4.53 -1.02
C ALA A 50 26.87 3.73 -2.04
N SER A 51 26.65 3.92 -3.34
CA SER A 51 27.43 3.24 -4.39
C SER A 51 28.93 3.57 -4.32
N ILE A 52 29.27 4.85 -4.10
CA ILE A 52 30.64 5.32 -3.94
C ILE A 52 31.27 4.70 -2.69
N LEU A 53 30.54 4.64 -1.58
CA LEU A 53 31.04 4.07 -0.33
C LEU A 53 31.31 2.56 -0.44
N ILE A 54 30.39 1.81 -1.05
CA ILE A 54 30.55 0.36 -1.30
C ILE A 54 31.81 0.12 -2.13
N GLU A 55 31.99 0.89 -3.20
CA GLU A 55 33.16 0.75 -4.07
C GLU A 55 34.45 1.18 -3.37
N TYR A 56 34.43 2.26 -2.59
CA TYR A 56 35.57 2.72 -1.81
C TYR A 56 36.04 1.64 -0.83
N ILE A 57 35.11 1.04 -0.06
CA ILE A 57 35.42 -0.06 0.86
C ILE A 57 36.00 -1.24 0.08
N THR A 58 35.38 -1.64 -1.03
CA THR A 58 35.81 -2.80 -1.83
C THR A 58 37.19 -2.59 -2.46
N LYS A 59 37.51 -1.38 -2.94
CA LYS A 59 38.80 -1.08 -3.60
C LYS A 59 39.93 -0.78 -2.62
N LYS A 60 39.64 -0.22 -1.44
CA LYS A 60 40.66 0.23 -0.47
C LYS A 60 40.85 -0.73 0.70
N SER A 61 40.12 -1.84 0.74
CA SER A 61 40.24 -2.86 1.79
C SER A 61 40.32 -4.28 1.21
N LYS A 62 40.48 -5.27 2.08
CA LYS A 62 40.40 -6.70 1.74
C LYS A 62 38.97 -7.26 1.84
N ILE A 63 37.99 -6.40 2.10
CA ILE A 63 36.60 -6.80 2.30
C ILE A 63 35.97 -7.14 0.94
N LYS A 64 35.24 -8.27 0.88
CA LYS A 64 34.52 -8.70 -0.33
C LYS A 64 33.35 -7.75 -0.62
N ALA A 65 32.99 -7.61 -1.90
CA ALA A 65 31.91 -6.74 -2.34
C ALA A 65 30.60 -6.98 -1.57
N ASP A 66 30.17 -8.24 -1.40
CA ASP A 66 28.95 -8.60 -0.67
C ASP A 66 28.96 -8.10 0.79
N THR A 67 30.11 -8.15 1.45
CA THR A 67 30.28 -7.66 2.82
C THR A 67 30.26 -6.13 2.86
N ALA A 68 30.90 -5.46 1.90
CA ALA A 68 30.86 -4.00 1.79
C ALA A 68 29.42 -3.50 1.56
N ILE A 69 28.66 -4.20 0.70
CA ILE A 69 27.24 -3.96 0.45
C ILE A 69 26.46 -4.08 1.76
N GLY A 70 26.61 -5.17 2.51
CA GLY A 70 25.89 -5.39 3.77
C GLY A 70 26.16 -4.33 4.83
N ILE A 71 27.41 -3.86 4.96
CA ILE A 71 27.80 -2.79 5.90
C ILE A 71 27.15 -1.47 5.51
N THR A 72 27.28 -1.04 4.25
CA THR A 72 26.72 0.23 3.77
C THR A 72 25.19 0.22 3.85
N LEU A 73 24.55 -0.87 3.41
CA LEU A 73 23.12 -1.10 3.52
C LEU A 73 22.62 -0.89 4.95
N SER A 74 23.19 -1.64 5.91
CA SER A 74 22.74 -1.61 7.31
C SER A 74 22.93 -0.22 7.93
N THR A 75 24.02 0.47 7.59
CA THR A 75 24.34 1.79 8.11
C THR A 75 23.36 2.85 7.59
N PHE A 76 23.13 2.90 6.28
CA PHE A 76 22.22 3.88 5.69
C PHE A 76 20.78 3.58 6.04
N PHE A 77 20.40 2.31 6.13
CA PHE A 77 19.07 1.92 6.60
C PHE A 77 18.82 2.37 8.04
N ALA A 78 19.76 2.10 8.96
CA ALA A 78 19.66 2.56 10.34
C ALA A 78 19.62 4.09 10.46
N LEU A 79 20.47 4.80 9.71
CA LEU A 79 20.44 6.26 9.65
C LEU A 79 19.08 6.77 9.11
N GLY A 80 18.54 6.11 8.10
CA GLY A 80 17.25 6.43 7.51
C GLY A 80 16.12 6.28 8.52
N ILE A 81 16.09 5.16 9.27
CA ILE A 81 15.11 4.94 10.34
C ILE A 81 15.24 6.00 11.43
N ILE A 82 16.44 6.35 11.87
CA ILE A 82 16.63 7.40 12.89
C ILE A 82 16.06 8.74 12.39
N LEU A 83 16.39 9.13 11.15
CA LEU A 83 15.89 10.38 10.58
C LEU A 83 14.37 10.35 10.39
N ILE A 84 13.80 9.25 9.90
CA ILE A 84 12.35 9.08 9.75
C ILE A 84 11.67 9.09 11.12
N SER A 85 12.25 8.48 12.16
CA SER A 85 11.65 8.48 13.51
C SER A 85 11.59 9.87 14.15
N GLN A 86 12.44 10.80 13.70
CA GLN A 86 12.41 12.21 14.11
C GLN A 86 11.45 13.04 13.26
N VAL A 87 11.12 12.55 12.07
CA VAL A 87 10.08 13.09 11.21
C VAL A 87 8.75 12.58 11.75
N ARG A 88 7.98 13.46 12.41
CA ARG A 88 6.69 13.09 13.02
C ARG A 88 5.62 12.65 12.02
N SER A 89 5.86 12.76 10.72
CA SER A 89 4.92 12.27 9.70
C SER A 89 5.05 10.76 9.49
N GLY A 90 3.90 10.07 9.55
CA GLY A 90 3.72 8.62 9.41
C GLY A 90 4.12 8.05 8.05
N VAL A 91 5.41 8.07 7.73
CA VAL A 91 5.96 7.34 6.59
C VAL A 91 5.91 5.84 6.92
N ASP A 92 4.78 5.20 6.63
CA ASP A 92 4.68 3.76 6.76
C ASP A 92 5.64 3.07 5.77
N LEU A 93 6.66 2.42 6.33
CA LEU A 93 7.76 1.75 5.62
C LEU A 93 7.26 0.56 4.80
N ASN A 94 6.10 -0.03 5.14
CA ASN A 94 5.59 -1.21 4.42
C ASN A 94 5.28 -0.87 2.97
N HIS A 95 4.67 0.27 2.68
CA HIS A 95 4.40 0.70 1.31
C HIS A 95 5.68 0.95 0.48
N VAL A 96 6.78 1.36 1.12
CA VAL A 96 8.08 1.51 0.43
C VAL A 96 8.61 0.14 -0.01
N LEU A 97 8.36 -0.90 0.80
CA LEU A 97 8.79 -2.26 0.52
C LEU A 97 7.90 -2.93 -0.55
N PHE A 98 6.57 -2.77 -0.47
CA PHE A 98 5.65 -3.53 -1.33
C PHE A 98 5.14 -2.77 -2.56
N GLY A 99 5.12 -1.43 -2.51
CA GLY A 99 4.58 -0.55 -3.55
C GLY A 99 3.10 -0.79 -3.83
N ASN A 100 2.46 0.05 -4.65
CA ASN A 100 1.11 -0.23 -5.12
C ASN A 100 0.97 0.07 -6.62
N ILE A 101 1.10 -0.99 -7.42
CA ILE A 101 1.04 -0.93 -8.89
C ILE A 101 -0.31 -0.40 -9.39
N LEU A 102 -1.38 -0.67 -8.64
CA LEU A 102 -2.74 -0.30 -9.03
C LEU A 102 -3.04 1.18 -8.73
N ALA A 103 -2.25 1.81 -7.87
CA ALA A 103 -2.40 3.19 -7.47
C ALA A 103 -1.40 4.14 -8.16
N VAL A 104 -0.66 3.67 -9.17
CA VAL A 104 0.30 4.51 -9.91
C VAL A 104 -0.45 5.55 -10.74
N THR A 105 -0.07 6.83 -10.63
CA THR A 105 -0.76 7.92 -11.33
C THR A 105 -0.31 8.04 -12.80
N PRO A 106 -1.10 8.69 -13.67
CA PRO A 106 -0.68 8.99 -15.04
C PRO A 106 0.62 9.79 -15.12
N GLU A 107 0.89 10.72 -14.19
CA GLU A 107 2.17 11.45 -14.18
C GLU A 107 3.34 10.52 -13.85
N GLU A 108 3.18 9.61 -12.89
CA GLU A 108 4.20 8.62 -12.53
C GLU A 108 4.50 7.67 -13.69
N ILE A 109 3.48 7.23 -14.42
CA ILE A 109 3.63 6.43 -15.66
C ILE A 109 4.43 7.22 -16.70
N PHE A 110 4.09 8.50 -16.90
CA PHE A 110 4.76 9.35 -17.88
C PHE A 110 6.22 9.61 -17.51
N GLN A 111 6.52 9.87 -16.24
CA GLN A 111 7.89 10.02 -15.74
C GLN A 111 8.71 8.74 -15.95
N SER A 112 8.14 7.58 -15.62
CA SER A 112 8.78 6.27 -15.86
C SER A 112 9.02 5.99 -17.35
N PHE A 113 8.10 6.44 -18.22
CA PHE A 113 8.26 6.32 -19.67
C PHE A 113 9.42 7.19 -20.19
N ILE A 114 9.51 8.45 -19.75
CA ILE A 114 10.64 9.33 -20.09
C ILE A 114 11.96 8.72 -19.62
N LEU A 115 12.02 8.28 -18.36
CA LEU A 115 13.22 7.66 -17.79
C LEU A 115 13.61 6.41 -18.60
N MET A 116 12.64 5.61 -19.04
CA MET A 116 12.90 4.43 -19.87
C MET A 116 13.59 4.80 -21.18
N ILE A 117 13.10 5.85 -21.86
CA ILE A 117 13.72 6.34 -23.10
C ILE A 117 15.15 6.81 -22.82
N VAL A 118 15.36 7.62 -21.78
CA VAL A 118 16.69 8.12 -21.41
C VAL A 118 17.66 6.97 -21.16
N VAL A 119 17.27 5.97 -20.36
CA VAL A 119 18.12 4.81 -20.07
C VAL A 119 18.44 4.02 -21.33
N ILE A 120 17.45 3.78 -22.20
CA ILE A 120 17.69 3.07 -23.47
C ILE A 120 18.65 3.85 -24.36
N VAL A 121 18.44 5.15 -24.52
CA VAL A 121 19.29 6.01 -25.36
C VAL A 121 20.73 6.02 -24.85
N VAL A 122 20.93 6.21 -23.54
CA VAL A 122 22.28 6.21 -22.94
C VAL A 122 22.96 4.86 -23.11
N VAL A 123 22.26 3.76 -22.86
CA VAL A 123 22.82 2.41 -22.99
C VAL A 123 23.13 2.07 -24.44
N VAL A 124 22.30 2.48 -25.39
CA VAL A 124 22.54 2.26 -26.84
C VAL A 124 23.70 3.11 -27.33
N ALA A 125 23.76 4.39 -26.94
CA ALA A 125 24.83 5.31 -27.34
C ALA A 125 26.20 4.87 -26.81
N LEU A 126 26.24 4.35 -25.58
CA LEU A 126 27.47 3.93 -24.90
C LEU A 126 27.61 2.40 -24.84
N TYR A 127 26.94 1.68 -25.76
CA TYR A 127 26.87 0.22 -25.73
C TYR A 127 28.25 -0.43 -25.78
N LYS A 128 29.14 0.09 -26.64
CA LYS A 128 30.47 -0.49 -26.86
C LYS A 128 31.34 -0.33 -25.62
N GLU A 129 31.30 0.84 -25.01
CA GLU A 129 32.08 1.22 -23.83
C GLU A 129 31.58 0.45 -22.59
N LEU A 130 30.26 0.40 -22.38
CA LEU A 130 29.65 -0.38 -21.30
C LEU A 130 29.91 -1.88 -21.46
N MET A 131 29.91 -2.40 -22.69
CA MET A 131 30.25 -3.80 -22.97
C MET A 131 31.71 -4.09 -22.61
N ILE A 132 32.66 -3.34 -23.16
CA ILE A 132 34.09 -3.60 -22.95
C ILE A 132 34.46 -3.49 -21.47
N THR A 133 33.98 -2.43 -20.80
CA THR A 133 34.23 -2.23 -19.35
C THR A 133 33.60 -3.31 -18.46
N SER A 134 32.56 -4.02 -18.94
CA SER A 134 31.90 -5.10 -18.19
C SER A 134 32.56 -6.46 -18.38
N PHE A 135 33.14 -6.74 -19.55
CA PHE A 135 33.76 -8.04 -19.86
C PHE A 135 35.27 -8.07 -19.60
N ASP A 136 35.98 -6.99 -19.94
CA ASP A 136 37.43 -6.91 -19.78
C ASP A 136 37.86 -5.50 -19.34
N PRO A 137 37.83 -5.22 -18.02
CA PRO A 137 38.28 -3.93 -17.48
C PRO A 137 39.75 -3.64 -17.76
N VAL A 138 40.61 -4.66 -17.89
CA VAL A 138 42.05 -4.49 -18.12
C VAL A 138 42.29 -4.02 -19.56
N PHE A 139 41.67 -4.70 -20.52
CA PHE A 139 41.69 -4.29 -21.92
C PHE A 139 41.05 -2.90 -22.11
N SER A 140 39.92 -2.64 -21.44
CA SER A 140 39.26 -1.34 -21.44
C SER A 140 40.20 -0.20 -21.03
N GLN A 141 40.98 -0.41 -19.96
CA GLN A 141 41.93 0.58 -19.46
C GLN A 141 43.12 0.75 -20.42
N ALA A 142 43.59 -0.33 -21.03
CA ALA A 142 44.63 -0.27 -22.06
C ALA A 142 44.15 0.43 -23.35
N ALA A 143 42.86 0.34 -23.67
CA ALA A 143 42.22 1.05 -24.78
C ALA A 143 41.95 2.54 -24.49
N GLY A 144 42.32 3.04 -23.31
CA GLY A 144 42.18 4.45 -22.92
C GLY A 144 40.81 4.83 -22.38
N LEU A 145 39.92 3.87 -22.10
CA LEU A 145 38.61 4.16 -21.52
C LEU A 145 38.69 4.40 -20.01
N ASN A 146 37.92 5.37 -19.52
CA ASN A 146 37.80 5.63 -18.09
C ASN A 146 36.80 4.66 -17.45
N ASN A 147 37.30 3.52 -16.95
CA ASN A 147 36.47 2.49 -16.30
C ASN A 147 35.64 3.04 -15.13
N SER A 148 36.18 3.99 -14.36
CA SER A 148 35.48 4.59 -13.23
C SER A 148 34.25 5.38 -13.68
N PHE A 149 34.37 6.14 -14.78
CA PHE A 149 33.24 6.87 -15.35
C PHE A 149 32.09 5.95 -15.74
N PHE A 150 32.37 4.87 -16.47
CA PHE A 150 31.32 3.92 -16.89
C PHE A 150 30.74 3.10 -15.73
N HIS A 151 31.53 2.84 -14.69
CA HIS A 151 31.01 2.24 -13.46
C HIS A 151 30.00 3.17 -12.79
N TYR A 152 30.37 4.41 -12.49
CA TYR A 152 29.47 5.36 -11.83
C TYR A 152 28.29 5.77 -12.70
N LEU A 153 28.44 5.82 -14.02
CA LEU A 153 27.32 6.02 -14.93
C LEU A 153 26.28 4.90 -14.79
N LEU A 154 26.72 3.63 -14.76
CA LEU A 154 25.79 2.51 -14.56
C LEU A 154 25.13 2.58 -13.18
N MET A 155 25.90 2.92 -12.13
CA MET A 155 25.35 3.06 -10.77
C MET A 155 24.37 4.22 -10.64
N PHE A 156 24.61 5.31 -11.36
CA PHE A 156 23.70 6.44 -11.46
C PHE A 156 22.38 6.05 -12.14
N LEU A 157 22.44 5.41 -13.31
CA LEU A 157 21.25 4.93 -14.02
C LEU A 157 20.46 3.92 -13.18
N LEU A 158 21.17 3.01 -12.51
CA LEU A 158 20.57 2.05 -11.59
C LEU A 158 19.90 2.75 -10.41
N THR A 159 20.56 3.73 -9.80
CA THR A 159 20.02 4.48 -8.65
C THR A 159 18.74 5.22 -9.03
N ILE A 160 18.76 6.00 -10.13
CA ILE A 160 17.56 6.73 -10.56
C ILE A 160 16.43 5.78 -10.91
N PHE A 161 16.72 4.67 -11.61
CA PHE A 161 15.72 3.64 -11.89
C PHE A 161 15.11 3.08 -10.61
N THR A 162 15.96 2.65 -9.68
CA THR A 162 15.54 2.03 -8.42
C THR A 162 14.70 2.99 -7.61
N VAL A 163 15.14 4.23 -7.43
CA VAL A 163 14.41 5.26 -6.67
C VAL A 163 13.08 5.60 -7.33
N SER A 164 13.07 5.85 -8.65
CA SER A 164 11.85 6.19 -9.39
C SER A 164 10.83 5.06 -9.38
N SER A 165 11.28 3.80 -9.37
CA SER A 165 10.39 2.64 -9.40
C SER A 165 9.94 2.21 -8.01
N LEU A 166 10.70 2.54 -6.96
CA LEU A 166 10.42 2.12 -5.59
C LEU A 166 9.07 2.63 -5.08
N SER A 167 8.70 3.88 -5.41
CA SER A 167 7.39 4.43 -5.02
C SER A 167 6.20 3.82 -5.78
N GLN A 168 6.45 3.34 -7.01
CA GLN A 168 5.41 2.86 -7.92
C GLN A 168 5.12 1.37 -7.73
N VAL A 169 6.18 0.56 -7.73
CA VAL A 169 6.09 -0.91 -7.86
C VAL A 169 6.61 -1.66 -6.64
N GLY A 170 7.29 -0.97 -5.72
CA GLY A 170 7.85 -1.54 -4.50
C GLY A 170 9.24 -2.16 -4.68
N ILE A 171 10.01 -2.19 -3.58
CA ILE A 171 11.39 -2.67 -3.58
C ILE A 171 11.53 -4.10 -4.09
N VAL A 172 10.63 -4.98 -3.64
CA VAL A 172 10.69 -6.42 -3.90
C VAL A 172 10.61 -6.68 -5.41
N LEU A 173 9.67 -6.00 -6.09
CA LEU A 173 9.48 -6.18 -7.51
C LEU A 173 10.59 -5.49 -8.33
N VAL A 174 11.08 -4.33 -7.90
CA VAL A 174 12.21 -3.64 -8.55
C VAL A 174 13.45 -4.53 -8.58
N VAL A 175 13.84 -5.08 -7.43
CA VAL A 175 15.01 -5.97 -7.31
C VAL A 175 14.79 -7.25 -8.12
N ALA A 176 13.63 -7.88 -7.98
CA ALA A 176 13.30 -9.09 -8.71
C ALA A 176 13.33 -8.89 -10.24
N MET A 177 12.80 -7.78 -10.75
CA MET A 177 12.79 -7.50 -12.20
C MET A 177 14.14 -7.03 -12.75
N LEU A 178 15.06 -6.56 -11.91
CA LEU A 178 16.46 -6.34 -12.31
C LEU A 178 17.20 -7.66 -12.48
N VAL A 179 16.94 -8.64 -11.62
CA VAL A 179 17.75 -9.88 -11.56
C VAL A 179 17.12 -11.02 -12.33
N ILE A 180 15.84 -11.35 -12.12
CA ILE A 180 15.21 -12.58 -12.62
C ILE A 180 15.15 -12.64 -14.16
N PRO A 181 14.64 -11.63 -14.89
CA PRO A 181 14.62 -11.67 -16.35
C PRO A 181 16.02 -11.71 -16.94
N ALA A 182 16.98 -11.00 -16.35
CA ALA A 182 18.37 -10.96 -16.78
C ALA A 182 19.08 -12.29 -16.53
N ALA A 183 18.94 -12.88 -15.36
CA ALA A 183 19.48 -14.19 -15.02
C ALA A 183 18.86 -15.30 -15.87
N THR A 184 17.54 -15.25 -16.09
CA THR A 184 16.84 -16.17 -17.00
C THR A 184 17.40 -16.05 -18.41
N SER A 185 17.59 -14.83 -18.90
CA SER A 185 18.15 -14.54 -20.22
C SER A 185 19.63 -14.98 -20.35
N TYR A 186 20.43 -14.82 -19.30
CA TYR A 186 21.84 -15.23 -19.25
C TYR A 186 22.01 -16.74 -19.51
N LEU A 187 21.08 -17.57 -19.05
CA LEU A 187 21.11 -19.03 -19.21
C LEU A 187 20.98 -19.50 -20.67
N TRP A 188 20.46 -18.66 -21.57
CA TRP A 188 20.17 -19.04 -22.96
C TRP A 188 21.04 -18.29 -23.97
N ASN A 189 21.57 -17.13 -23.60
CA ASN A 189 22.25 -16.23 -24.53
C ASN A 189 23.78 -16.32 -24.41
N LYS A 190 24.46 -16.13 -25.55
CA LYS A 190 25.93 -16.05 -25.62
C LYS A 190 26.46 -14.62 -25.81
N HIS A 191 25.59 -13.71 -26.23
CA HIS A 191 25.93 -12.32 -26.55
C HIS A 191 25.11 -11.37 -25.69
N LEU A 192 25.74 -10.29 -25.23
CA LEU A 192 25.11 -9.28 -24.39
C LEU A 192 23.91 -8.60 -25.06
N SER A 193 24.00 -8.27 -26.36
CA SER A 193 22.90 -7.64 -27.10
C SER A 193 21.64 -8.51 -27.10
N SER A 194 21.80 -9.80 -27.42
CA SER A 194 20.71 -10.79 -27.37
C SER A 194 20.15 -10.91 -25.96
N MET A 195 21.02 -10.96 -24.96
CA MET A 195 20.63 -11.04 -23.55
C MET A 195 19.78 -9.84 -23.10
N ILE A 196 20.15 -8.61 -23.50
CA ILE A 196 19.39 -7.38 -23.19
C ILE A 196 17.98 -7.44 -23.78
N VAL A 197 17.87 -7.84 -25.05
CA VAL A 197 16.57 -7.91 -25.75
C VAL A 197 15.69 -8.98 -25.12
N THR A 198 16.19 -10.21 -24.95
CA THR A 198 15.38 -11.30 -24.37
C THR A 198 15.05 -11.06 -22.90
N SER A 199 15.94 -10.44 -22.12
CA SER A 199 15.67 -10.04 -20.73
C SER A 199 14.54 -9.01 -20.66
N SER A 200 14.55 -8.03 -21.57
CA SER A 200 13.50 -7.01 -21.64
C SER A 200 12.15 -7.61 -22.04
N ILE A 201 12.12 -8.52 -23.02
CA ILE A 201 10.91 -9.24 -23.42
C ILE A 201 10.38 -10.08 -22.28
N LEU A 202 11.24 -10.85 -21.60
CA LEU A 202 10.84 -11.67 -20.45
C LEU A 202 10.27 -10.81 -19.33
N GLY A 203 10.86 -9.64 -19.03
CA GLY A 203 10.30 -8.71 -18.05
C GLY A 203 8.88 -8.25 -18.39
N VAL A 204 8.60 -7.94 -19.66
CA VAL A 204 7.25 -7.58 -20.13
C VAL A 204 6.29 -8.78 -19.98
N VAL A 205 6.73 -9.98 -20.37
CA VAL A 205 5.91 -11.20 -20.24
C VAL A 205 5.59 -11.48 -18.77
N PHE A 206 6.57 -11.40 -17.87
CA PHE A 206 6.33 -11.63 -16.44
C PHE A 206 5.35 -10.61 -15.85
N GLY A 207 5.49 -9.33 -16.24
CA GLY A 207 4.55 -8.28 -15.84
C GLY A 207 3.12 -8.57 -16.32
N LEU A 208 2.93 -8.83 -17.62
CA LEU A 208 1.60 -9.10 -18.19
C LEU A 208 0.94 -10.34 -17.58
N LEU A 209 1.68 -11.44 -17.46
CA LEU A 209 1.16 -12.68 -16.89
C LEU A 209 0.88 -12.55 -15.40
N GLY A 210 1.78 -11.89 -14.66
CA GLY A 210 1.60 -11.66 -13.23
C GLY A 210 0.37 -10.82 -12.93
N VAL A 211 0.12 -9.76 -13.70
CA VAL A 211 -1.10 -8.95 -13.59
C VAL A 211 -2.34 -9.78 -13.89
N VAL A 212 -2.37 -10.54 -14.99
CA VAL A 212 -3.57 -11.35 -15.32
C VAL A 212 -3.86 -12.42 -14.27
N VAL A 213 -2.83 -13.10 -13.75
CA VAL A 213 -2.99 -14.07 -12.65
C VAL A 213 -3.44 -13.37 -11.37
N SER A 214 -2.88 -12.21 -11.06
CA SER A 214 -3.28 -11.38 -9.91
C SER A 214 -4.76 -11.04 -9.94
N PHE A 215 -5.28 -10.51 -11.07
CA PHE A 215 -6.70 -10.19 -11.23
C PHE A 215 -7.61 -11.41 -11.18
N LYS A 216 -7.14 -12.57 -11.66
CA LYS A 216 -7.94 -13.80 -11.65
C LYS A 216 -8.12 -14.40 -10.25
N TYR A 217 -7.09 -14.31 -9.42
CA TYR A 217 -7.05 -14.93 -8.10
C TYR A 217 -7.09 -13.93 -6.94
N ASN A 218 -7.30 -12.64 -7.24
CA ASN A 218 -7.22 -11.52 -6.30
C ASN A 218 -5.96 -11.56 -5.41
N LEU A 219 -4.79 -11.77 -6.03
CA LEU A 219 -3.51 -11.88 -5.34
C LEU A 219 -2.73 -10.56 -5.39
N PRO A 220 -1.83 -10.27 -4.43
CA PRO A 220 -0.94 -9.10 -4.51
C PRO A 220 -0.15 -9.09 -5.82
N THR A 221 -0.31 -8.02 -6.61
CA THR A 221 0.19 -7.96 -8.00
C THR A 221 1.70 -8.04 -8.07
N SER A 222 2.41 -7.31 -7.20
CA SER A 222 3.88 -7.29 -7.17
C SER A 222 4.47 -8.67 -6.87
N ALA A 223 3.99 -9.33 -5.81
CA ALA A 223 4.40 -10.68 -5.43
C ALA A 223 4.10 -11.72 -6.54
N THR A 224 2.93 -11.61 -7.18
CA THR A 224 2.52 -12.52 -8.25
C THR A 224 3.46 -12.43 -9.46
N ILE A 225 3.86 -11.21 -9.86
CA ILE A 225 4.84 -11.02 -10.96
C ILE A 225 6.19 -11.67 -10.61
N VAL A 226 6.67 -11.52 -9.37
CA VAL A 226 7.92 -12.14 -8.92
C VAL A 226 7.85 -13.66 -8.97
N LEU A 227 6.77 -14.26 -8.47
CA LEU A 227 6.58 -15.72 -8.48
C LEU A 227 6.50 -16.29 -9.90
N ILE A 228 5.82 -15.60 -10.83
CA ILE A 228 5.82 -15.98 -12.25
C ILE A 228 7.23 -15.93 -12.82
N GLY A 229 7.98 -14.85 -12.58
CA GLY A 229 9.37 -14.76 -13.01
C GLY A 229 10.25 -15.88 -12.45
N ALA A 230 10.11 -16.18 -11.16
CA ALA A 230 10.84 -17.25 -10.49
C ALA A 230 10.51 -18.63 -11.08
N ALA A 231 9.24 -18.91 -11.37
CA ALA A 231 8.83 -20.15 -12.04
C ALA A 231 9.47 -20.29 -13.43
N PHE A 232 9.46 -19.21 -14.23
CA PHE A 232 10.15 -19.18 -15.52
C PHE A 232 11.66 -19.38 -15.39
N PHE A 233 12.28 -18.78 -14.36
CA PHE A 233 13.70 -18.98 -14.08
C PHE A 233 14.01 -20.44 -13.71
N ILE A 234 13.20 -21.09 -12.85
CA ILE A 234 13.40 -22.49 -12.47
C ILE A 234 13.29 -23.41 -13.69
N VAL A 235 12.27 -23.22 -14.52
CA VAL A 235 12.11 -23.96 -15.78
C VAL A 235 13.32 -23.72 -16.68
N SER A 236 13.69 -22.46 -16.88
CA SER A 236 14.87 -22.06 -17.66
C SER A 236 16.16 -22.68 -17.14
N PHE A 237 16.33 -22.77 -15.82
CA PHE A 237 17.48 -23.38 -15.16
C PHE A 237 17.56 -24.88 -15.43
N ILE A 238 16.46 -25.61 -15.24
CA ILE A 238 16.40 -27.06 -15.50
C ILE A 238 16.74 -27.37 -16.97
N PHE A 239 16.21 -26.57 -17.90
CA PHE A 239 16.37 -26.76 -19.34
C PHE A 239 17.54 -25.97 -19.96
N SER A 240 18.38 -25.27 -19.19
CA SER A 240 19.46 -24.46 -19.78
C SER A 240 20.56 -25.33 -20.43
N PRO A 241 21.02 -24.99 -21.64
CA PRO A 241 22.07 -25.73 -22.33
C PRO A 241 23.45 -25.72 -21.67
N LYS A 242 23.77 -24.68 -20.88
CA LYS A 242 25.12 -24.51 -20.28
C LYS A 242 25.18 -24.88 -18.80
N ASN A 243 24.08 -24.67 -18.07
CA ASN A 243 24.06 -24.73 -16.60
C ASN A 243 22.90 -25.59 -16.05
N GLY A 244 22.15 -26.28 -16.92
CA GLY A 244 20.99 -27.08 -16.51
C GLY A 244 21.33 -28.50 -16.08
N ILE A 245 20.39 -29.12 -15.37
CA ILE A 245 20.51 -30.49 -14.83
C ILE A 245 20.43 -31.52 -15.96
N ILE A 246 19.77 -31.17 -17.07
CA ILE A 246 19.57 -32.07 -18.21
C ILE A 246 20.79 -32.06 -19.13
N ASP A 247 21.46 -33.21 -19.22
CA ASP A 247 22.54 -33.44 -20.17
C ASP A 247 21.99 -33.63 -21.60
N TYR A 248 21.99 -32.53 -22.36
CA TYR A 248 21.49 -32.47 -23.72
C TYR A 248 22.28 -33.30 -24.73
N SER A 249 23.45 -33.84 -24.36
CA SER A 249 24.21 -34.79 -25.20
C SER A 249 23.46 -36.11 -25.42
N LYS A 250 22.47 -36.44 -24.56
CA LYS A 250 21.67 -37.67 -24.63
C LYS A 250 20.36 -37.55 -25.42
N LEU A 251 19.92 -36.33 -25.77
CA LEU A 251 18.64 -36.08 -26.47
C LEU A 251 18.84 -36.02 -28.00
N LYS A 252 18.32 -37.01 -28.73
CA LYS A 252 18.35 -37.09 -30.21
C LYS A 252 17.32 -36.17 -30.90
N LEU A 253 17.52 -34.85 -30.85
CA LEU A 253 16.82 -33.89 -31.74
C LEU A 253 17.83 -33.05 -32.58
N GLY A 254 17.40 -32.48 -33.71
CA GLY A 254 18.26 -31.70 -34.62
C GLY A 254 18.72 -30.34 -34.05
N SER A 255 19.97 -29.96 -34.29
CA SER A 255 20.70 -28.94 -33.51
C SER A 255 20.18 -27.48 -33.59
N LYS A 256 19.40 -27.12 -34.61
CA LYS A 256 18.86 -25.76 -34.78
C LYS A 256 17.44 -25.55 -34.21
N ASN A 257 16.63 -26.61 -34.12
CA ASN A 257 15.23 -26.53 -33.69
C ASN A 257 15.01 -26.90 -32.20
N LYS A 258 16.01 -27.53 -31.56
CA LYS A 258 15.97 -27.95 -30.15
C LYS A 258 15.73 -26.80 -29.17
N TYR A 259 16.48 -25.71 -29.31
CA TYR A 259 16.44 -24.59 -28.36
C TYR A 259 15.19 -23.72 -28.52
N PHE A 260 14.68 -23.62 -29.76
CA PHE A 260 13.50 -22.82 -30.09
C PHE A 260 12.19 -23.53 -29.70
N ALA A 261 12.10 -24.85 -29.90
CA ALA A 261 10.92 -25.64 -29.55
C ALA A 261 10.72 -25.78 -28.04
N ILE A 262 11.80 -25.86 -27.25
CA ILE A 262 11.73 -26.01 -25.78
C ILE A 262 11.49 -24.65 -25.09
N ALA A 263 12.06 -23.56 -25.63
CA ALA A 263 11.75 -22.20 -25.17
C ALA A 263 10.29 -21.77 -25.44
N LEU A 264 9.60 -22.42 -26.39
CA LEU A 264 8.19 -22.17 -26.71
C LEU A 264 7.21 -22.87 -25.76
N ILE A 265 7.61 -23.90 -25.02
CA ILE A 265 6.72 -24.70 -24.17
C ILE A 265 6.11 -23.87 -23.01
N PRO A 266 6.86 -23.03 -22.28
CA PRO A 266 6.29 -22.15 -21.25
C PRO A 266 5.34 -21.11 -21.87
N ILE A 267 5.68 -20.59 -23.05
CA ILE A 267 4.89 -19.60 -23.79
C ILE A 267 3.56 -20.22 -24.28
N LEU A 268 3.59 -21.45 -24.78
CA LEU A 268 2.42 -22.20 -25.25
C LEU A 268 1.52 -22.70 -24.11
N LEU A 269 2.10 -23.11 -22.97
CA LEU A 269 1.32 -23.50 -21.78
C LEU A 269 0.57 -22.31 -21.19
N VAL A 270 1.20 -21.14 -21.18
CA VAL A 270 0.58 -19.88 -20.79
C VAL A 270 -0.49 -19.44 -21.80
N PHE A 271 -0.21 -19.51 -23.11
CA PHE A 271 -1.18 -19.14 -24.15
C PHE A 271 -2.39 -20.09 -24.19
N GLY A 272 -2.20 -21.37 -23.90
CA GLY A 272 -3.27 -22.37 -23.76
C GLY A 272 -4.18 -22.13 -22.55
N PHE A 273 -3.64 -21.60 -21.45
CA PHE A 273 -4.43 -21.20 -20.28
C PHE A 273 -5.29 -19.95 -20.56
N PHE A 274 -4.76 -19.00 -21.35
CA PHE A 274 -5.47 -17.78 -21.77
C PHE A 274 -6.69 -18.01 -22.67
N LEU A 275 -6.67 -19.06 -23.50
CA LEU A 275 -7.79 -19.34 -24.41
C LEU A 275 -9.03 -19.88 -23.67
N SER A 276 -8.84 -20.44 -22.47
CA SER A 276 -9.92 -21.01 -21.65
C SER A 276 -10.68 -20.01 -20.77
N SER A 277 -10.17 -18.79 -20.57
CA SER A 277 -10.76 -17.82 -19.62
C SER A 277 -11.66 -16.76 -20.26
N ARG A 278 -11.90 -16.81 -21.58
CA ARG A 278 -12.67 -15.80 -22.31
C ARG A 278 -14.14 -16.18 -22.48
N LEU A 279 -14.81 -16.56 -21.39
CA LEU A 279 -16.27 -16.68 -21.33
C LEU A 279 -16.69 -16.46 -19.88
N MET A 280 -16.94 -15.21 -19.52
CA MET A 280 -17.94 -14.82 -18.52
C MET A 280 -17.97 -13.29 -18.49
N SER A 281 -18.71 -12.73 -19.43
CA SER A 281 -19.32 -11.42 -19.24
C SER A 281 -20.51 -11.65 -18.34
N ASP A 282 -20.40 -11.27 -17.08
CA ASP A 282 -21.58 -11.26 -16.22
C ASP A 282 -22.42 -10.04 -16.59
N LYS A 283 -23.59 -10.32 -17.14
CA LYS A 283 -24.65 -9.32 -17.34
C LYS A 283 -25.36 -9.21 -16.00
N ASN A 284 -25.16 -8.12 -15.28
CA ASN A 284 -26.17 -7.71 -14.31
C ASN A 284 -26.92 -6.49 -14.85
N HIS A 285 -28.18 -6.73 -15.16
CA HIS A 285 -29.15 -5.76 -15.63
C HIS A 285 -29.84 -5.12 -14.41
N GLY A 286 -29.75 -3.80 -14.26
CA GLY A 286 -30.84 -2.98 -13.69
C GLY A 286 -30.69 -2.35 -12.29
N LYS A 287 -29.72 -2.72 -11.46
CA LYS A 287 -29.51 -2.08 -10.14
C LYS A 287 -28.35 -1.08 -10.18
N LEU A 288 -28.50 0.03 -9.46
CA LEU A 288 -27.46 1.05 -9.33
C LEU A 288 -26.26 0.47 -8.58
N GLN A 289 -25.08 0.51 -9.20
CA GLN A 289 -23.84 0.00 -8.60
C GLN A 289 -23.21 1.07 -7.71
N VAL A 290 -23.21 0.82 -6.40
CA VAL A 290 -22.72 1.75 -5.39
C VAL A 290 -21.43 1.20 -4.78
N LEU A 291 -20.38 2.01 -4.77
CA LEU A 291 -19.13 1.69 -4.09
C LEU A 291 -19.01 2.55 -2.83
N ALA A 292 -18.70 1.95 -1.70
CA ALA A 292 -18.44 2.66 -0.45
C ALA A 292 -16.99 2.42 -0.03
N SER A 293 -16.31 3.45 0.49
CA SER A 293 -14.90 3.35 0.90
C SER A 293 -14.67 2.28 1.97
N TYR A 294 -15.58 2.13 2.93
CA TYR A 294 -15.47 1.13 3.99
C TYR A 294 -16.85 0.70 4.53
N SER A 295 -16.84 -0.27 5.44
CA SER A 295 -18.03 -1.02 5.87
C SER A 295 -19.17 -0.18 6.44
N ILE A 296 -18.89 0.88 7.22
CA ILE A 296 -19.94 1.70 7.85
C ILE A 296 -20.76 2.46 6.80
N ILE A 297 -20.08 3.09 5.83
CA ILE A 297 -20.75 3.78 4.73
C ILE A 297 -21.49 2.77 3.84
N ALA A 298 -20.93 1.57 3.65
CA ALA A 298 -21.57 0.51 2.89
C ALA A 298 -22.89 0.05 3.54
N ASP A 299 -22.91 -0.10 4.86
CA ASP A 299 -24.11 -0.43 5.63
C ASP A 299 -25.17 0.67 5.54
N MET A 300 -24.79 1.93 5.80
CA MET A 300 -25.72 3.07 5.66
C MET A 300 -26.30 3.18 4.24
N ALA A 301 -25.48 2.97 3.20
CA ALA A 301 -25.94 2.97 1.82
C ALA A 301 -26.87 1.78 1.51
N SER A 302 -26.63 0.62 2.12
CA SER A 302 -27.47 -0.56 1.97
C SER A 302 -28.82 -0.39 2.67
N GLU A 303 -28.86 0.20 3.87
CA GLU A 303 -30.10 0.50 4.60
C GLU A 303 -30.99 1.48 3.83
N VAL A 304 -30.41 2.52 3.21
CA VAL A 304 -31.19 3.46 2.40
C VAL A 304 -31.57 2.85 1.04
N GLY A 305 -30.61 2.25 0.35
CA GLY A 305 -30.77 1.80 -1.02
C GLY A 305 -31.53 0.47 -1.18
N GLY A 306 -31.53 -0.37 -0.14
CA GLY A 306 -32.27 -1.63 -0.07
C GLY A 306 -32.04 -2.52 -1.30
N ASP A 307 -33.13 -3.07 -1.85
CA ASP A 307 -33.05 -3.98 -2.99
C ASP A 307 -32.81 -3.28 -4.35
N LYS A 308 -32.76 -1.95 -4.39
CA LYS A 308 -32.58 -1.15 -5.62
C LYS A 308 -31.13 -0.88 -5.98
N VAL A 309 -30.24 -1.00 -5.01
CA VAL A 309 -28.80 -0.78 -5.18
C VAL A 309 -28.04 -2.07 -4.96
N GLU A 310 -26.83 -2.13 -5.51
CA GLU A 310 -25.83 -3.14 -5.17
C GLU A 310 -24.64 -2.41 -4.56
N VAL A 311 -24.44 -2.57 -3.25
CA VAL A 311 -23.38 -1.87 -2.51
C VAL A 311 -22.17 -2.77 -2.35
N HIS A 312 -21.00 -2.30 -2.77
CA HIS A 312 -19.71 -2.93 -2.52
C HIS A 312 -18.86 -2.07 -1.57
N SER A 313 -18.21 -2.69 -0.59
CA SER A 313 -17.29 -2.01 0.32
C SER A 313 -15.85 -2.30 -0.07
N ILE A 314 -15.02 -1.26 -0.23
CA ILE A 314 -13.61 -1.41 -0.64
C ILE A 314 -12.78 -1.98 0.51
N VAL A 315 -12.78 -1.30 1.66
CA VAL A 315 -11.97 -1.72 2.82
C VAL A 315 -12.65 -2.91 3.52
N PRO A 316 -11.97 -4.07 3.65
CA PRO A 316 -12.54 -5.25 4.28
C PRO A 316 -12.89 -5.05 5.77
N ILE A 317 -13.81 -5.85 6.27
CA ILE A 317 -14.17 -5.90 7.69
C ILE A 317 -12.95 -6.20 8.57
N GLY A 318 -12.76 -5.38 9.60
CA GLY A 318 -11.64 -5.43 10.54
C GLY A 318 -10.35 -4.77 10.05
N VAL A 319 -10.36 -4.11 8.89
CA VAL A 319 -9.20 -3.38 8.34
C VAL A 319 -9.39 -1.88 8.49
N ASP A 320 -8.30 -1.18 8.79
CA ASP A 320 -8.24 0.28 8.90
C ASP A 320 -8.41 0.99 7.52
N PRO A 321 -9.38 1.91 7.37
CA PRO A 321 -9.59 2.66 6.14
C PRO A 321 -8.69 3.90 5.97
N HIS A 322 -7.94 4.32 7.00
CA HIS A 322 -7.04 5.48 6.90
C HIS A 322 -5.95 5.24 5.87
N SER A 323 -5.36 4.04 5.86
CA SER A 323 -4.32 3.61 4.92
C SER A 323 -4.60 2.19 4.42
N TYR A 324 -5.30 2.09 3.30
CA TYR A 324 -5.60 0.82 2.65
C TYR A 324 -4.80 0.64 1.35
N GLU A 325 -4.49 -0.61 0.99
CA GLU A 325 -3.89 -0.96 -0.29
C GLU A 325 -4.95 -1.65 -1.17
N PRO A 326 -5.57 -0.93 -2.13
CA PRO A 326 -6.56 -1.51 -3.02
C PRO A 326 -6.08 -2.74 -3.76
N THR A 327 -6.94 -3.75 -3.80
CA THR A 327 -6.75 -5.00 -4.53
C THR A 327 -7.16 -4.86 -6.01
N PRO A 328 -6.77 -5.82 -6.87
CA PRO A 328 -7.26 -5.88 -8.24
C PRO A 328 -8.80 -5.92 -8.33
N GLU A 329 -9.44 -6.60 -7.38
CA GLU A 329 -10.89 -6.69 -7.32
C GLU A 329 -11.53 -5.32 -7.01
N ASP A 330 -10.97 -4.55 -6.07
CA ASP A 330 -11.44 -3.20 -5.77
C ASP A 330 -11.36 -2.27 -6.98
N SER A 331 -10.28 -2.38 -7.77
CA SER A 331 -10.11 -1.61 -9.01
C SER A 331 -11.21 -1.93 -10.03
N LYS A 332 -11.64 -3.20 -10.11
CA LYS A 332 -12.73 -3.64 -10.99
C LYS A 332 -14.08 -3.10 -10.52
N TYR A 333 -14.34 -3.08 -9.21
CA TYR A 333 -15.57 -2.48 -8.68
C TYR A 333 -15.57 -0.96 -8.85
N ALA A 334 -14.43 -0.30 -8.64
CA ALA A 334 -14.26 1.12 -8.92
C ALA A 334 -14.57 1.45 -10.38
N GLU A 335 -14.07 0.70 -11.36
CA GLU A 335 -14.39 0.95 -12.77
C GLU A 335 -15.91 0.80 -13.07
N LYS A 336 -16.57 -0.19 -12.43
CA LYS A 336 -17.97 -0.52 -12.67
C LYS A 336 -18.97 0.37 -11.92
N ALA A 337 -18.57 0.99 -10.82
CA ALA A 337 -19.48 1.74 -9.95
C ALA A 337 -20.14 2.92 -10.70
N ASP A 338 -21.45 3.08 -10.53
CA ASP A 338 -22.18 4.25 -11.02
C ASP A 338 -22.03 5.42 -10.04
N LEU A 339 -21.91 5.11 -8.75
CA LEU A 339 -21.87 6.05 -7.65
C LEU A 339 -20.84 5.59 -6.61
N VAL A 340 -20.02 6.51 -6.11
CA VAL A 340 -19.06 6.22 -5.02
C VAL A 340 -19.35 7.10 -3.81
N PHE A 341 -19.38 6.50 -2.63
CA PHE A 341 -19.50 7.18 -1.34
C PHE A 341 -18.23 7.01 -0.52
N TYR A 342 -17.79 8.09 0.10
CA TYR A 342 -16.63 8.08 1.00
C TYR A 342 -16.78 9.12 2.11
N ASN A 343 -15.98 8.98 3.16
CA ASN A 343 -16.13 9.75 4.38
C ASN A 343 -15.70 11.20 4.20
N GLY A 344 -14.52 11.44 3.62
CA GLY A 344 -13.87 12.74 3.69
C GLY A 344 -13.35 13.02 5.10
N LEU A 345 -13.28 14.30 5.49
CA LEU A 345 -12.75 14.74 6.79
C LEU A 345 -11.35 14.16 7.11
N ASN A 346 -10.50 14.02 6.07
CA ASN A 346 -9.17 13.43 6.19
C ASN A 346 -9.11 11.92 6.52
N LEU A 347 -10.17 11.12 6.30
CA LEU A 347 -10.12 9.67 6.55
C LEU A 347 -9.30 8.94 5.47
N GLU A 348 -9.77 8.91 4.23
CA GLU A 348 -9.17 8.08 3.17
C GLU A 348 -7.96 8.74 2.48
N THR A 349 -7.18 9.52 3.24
CA THR A 349 -6.08 10.36 2.71
C THR A 349 -4.71 9.72 2.85
N GLY A 350 -4.58 8.58 3.55
CA GLY A 350 -3.32 7.86 3.71
C GLY A 350 -2.61 7.63 2.38
N LYS A 351 -1.53 8.40 2.14
CA LYS A 351 -0.74 8.39 0.89
C LYS A 351 -1.56 8.59 -0.41
N GLY A 352 -2.77 9.17 -0.28
CA GLY A 352 -3.72 9.39 -1.37
C GLY A 352 -4.29 8.11 -1.98
N TRP A 353 -4.38 7.00 -1.21
CA TRP A 353 -4.79 5.70 -1.75
C TRP A 353 -6.15 5.75 -2.47
N PHE A 354 -7.12 6.46 -1.88
CA PHE A 354 -8.47 6.55 -2.43
C PHE A 354 -8.54 7.47 -3.64
N GLU A 355 -7.87 8.63 -3.60
CA GLU A 355 -7.77 9.54 -4.74
C GLU A 355 -7.13 8.84 -5.96
N LYS A 356 -6.06 8.08 -5.73
CA LYS A 356 -5.38 7.29 -6.77
C LYS A 356 -6.30 6.23 -7.37
N LEU A 357 -7.03 5.50 -6.53
CA LEU A 357 -8.01 4.50 -6.97
C LEU A 357 -9.11 5.13 -7.83
N LEU A 358 -9.68 6.26 -7.40
CA LEU A 358 -10.72 6.97 -8.14
C LEU A 358 -10.22 7.55 -9.47
N SER A 359 -9.01 8.12 -9.47
CA SER A 359 -8.38 8.65 -10.69
C SER A 359 -8.16 7.54 -11.72
N ASN A 360 -7.65 6.39 -11.28
CA ASN A 360 -7.42 5.24 -12.14
C ASN A 360 -8.72 4.60 -12.63
N GLY A 361 -9.75 4.54 -11.78
CA GLY A 361 -11.10 4.09 -12.15
C GLY A 361 -11.93 5.11 -12.94
N ARG A 362 -11.41 6.34 -13.14
CA ARG A 362 -12.13 7.49 -13.73
C ARG A 362 -13.47 7.78 -13.02
N LYS A 363 -13.47 7.70 -11.68
CA LYS A 363 -14.66 7.90 -10.84
C LYS A 363 -14.63 9.15 -9.97
N THR A 364 -13.64 10.03 -10.14
CA THR A 364 -13.53 11.26 -9.33
C THR A 364 -14.80 12.12 -9.36
N GLU A 365 -15.48 12.25 -10.51
CA GLU A 365 -16.73 13.04 -10.64
C GLU A 365 -17.98 12.32 -10.09
N HIS A 366 -17.86 11.02 -9.82
CA HIS A 366 -18.92 10.16 -9.30
C HIS A 366 -18.74 9.84 -7.81
N ALA A 367 -17.72 10.40 -7.17
CA ALA A 367 -17.44 10.24 -5.75
C ALA A 367 -18.02 11.38 -4.91
N TYR A 368 -18.71 11.03 -3.83
CA TYR A 368 -19.39 11.99 -2.95
C TYR A 368 -19.05 11.77 -1.49
N VAL A 369 -18.71 12.88 -0.83
CA VAL A 369 -18.41 12.96 0.61
C VAL A 369 -19.71 12.86 1.39
N VAL A 370 -19.90 11.78 2.16
CA VAL A 370 -21.12 11.58 2.97
C VAL A 370 -21.14 12.45 4.23
N SER A 371 -19.99 12.99 4.65
CA SER A 371 -19.88 13.90 5.80
C SER A 371 -20.19 15.37 5.50
N THR A 372 -20.61 15.69 4.29
CA THR A 372 -20.95 17.07 3.89
C THR A 372 -21.99 17.67 4.85
N GLY A 373 -21.67 18.79 5.49
CA GLY A 373 -22.56 19.47 6.45
C GLY A 373 -22.31 19.12 7.92
N VAL A 374 -21.41 18.18 8.22
CA VAL A 374 -20.90 17.98 9.59
C VAL A 374 -20.00 19.15 9.99
N THR A 375 -20.13 19.63 11.23
CA THR A 375 -19.16 20.57 11.82
C THR A 375 -17.90 19.82 12.22
N PRO A 376 -16.74 20.06 11.58
CA PRO A 376 -15.54 19.29 11.84
C PRO A 376 -14.92 19.62 13.20
N PHE A 377 -14.38 18.61 13.86
CA PHE A 377 -13.34 18.76 14.87
C PHE A 377 -11.97 18.63 14.23
N TYR A 378 -10.95 19.09 14.94
CA TYR A 378 -9.59 19.14 14.44
C TYR A 378 -8.65 18.31 15.32
N LEU A 379 -7.54 17.88 14.72
CA LEU A 379 -6.43 17.25 15.43
C LEU A 379 -5.69 18.27 16.29
N THR A 380 -5.14 17.83 17.42
CA THR A 380 -4.65 18.67 18.52
C THR A 380 -3.16 18.53 18.78
N GLU A 381 -2.51 17.42 18.40
CA GLU A 381 -1.12 17.15 18.78
C GLU A 381 -0.06 17.88 17.95
N ASP A 382 -0.38 18.38 16.75
CA ASP A 382 0.66 18.73 15.76
C ASP A 382 0.63 20.18 15.21
N ASN A 383 0.07 21.15 15.95
CA ASN A 383 -0.23 22.50 15.41
C ASN A 383 -1.04 22.43 14.09
N SER A 384 -1.64 21.29 13.84
CA SER A 384 -2.51 20.95 12.74
C SER A 384 -3.93 21.44 13.05
N GLU A 385 -4.07 22.67 13.54
CA GLU A 385 -5.38 23.30 13.86
C GLU A 385 -6.33 23.38 12.64
N LYS A 386 -5.89 22.86 11.49
CA LYS A 386 -6.61 22.79 10.22
C LYS A 386 -6.86 21.37 9.71
N THR A 387 -6.28 20.34 10.32
CA THR A 387 -6.52 18.95 9.89
C THR A 387 -7.74 18.43 10.62
N GLU A 388 -8.74 18.03 9.84
CA GLU A 388 -10.02 17.55 10.35
C GLU A 388 -9.88 16.15 10.96
N ASP A 389 -10.63 15.90 12.03
CA ASP A 389 -10.79 14.58 12.63
C ASP A 389 -11.89 13.82 11.86
N PRO A 390 -11.60 12.63 11.30
CA PRO A 390 -12.52 11.97 10.40
C PRO A 390 -13.71 11.28 11.07
N HIS A 391 -13.63 10.98 12.37
CA HIS A 391 -14.48 10.01 13.07
C HIS A 391 -15.88 10.54 13.44
N ALA A 392 -16.45 11.36 12.55
CA ALA A 392 -17.70 12.05 12.78
C ALA A 392 -18.90 11.10 12.95
N TRP A 393 -18.88 9.91 12.32
CA TRP A 393 -19.94 8.92 12.40
C TRP A 393 -20.15 8.35 13.81
N LEU A 394 -19.17 8.47 14.72
CA LEU A 394 -19.36 8.03 16.12
C LEU A 394 -20.27 8.95 16.93
N ASN A 395 -20.71 10.07 16.35
CA ASN A 395 -21.89 10.80 16.83
C ASN A 395 -23.09 10.43 15.95
N ILE A 396 -24.11 9.80 16.55
CA ILE A 396 -25.29 9.33 15.81
C ILE A 396 -26.03 10.48 15.10
N GLN A 397 -25.99 11.70 15.65
CA GLN A 397 -26.56 12.89 14.99
C GLN A 397 -25.84 13.23 13.67
N ASN A 398 -24.52 13.00 13.60
CA ASN A 398 -23.78 13.11 12.35
C ASN A 398 -24.07 11.92 11.42
N GLY A 399 -24.29 10.72 11.96
CA GLY A 399 -24.75 9.56 11.19
C GLY A 399 -26.06 9.81 10.45
N ILE A 400 -26.98 10.57 11.05
CA ILE A 400 -28.22 11.03 10.38
C ILE A 400 -27.89 11.93 9.18
N ILE A 401 -26.92 12.85 9.31
CA ILE A 401 -26.45 13.68 8.18
C ILE A 401 -25.88 12.81 7.05
N TYR A 402 -25.16 11.73 7.39
CA TYR A 402 -24.61 10.80 6.39
C TYR A 402 -25.73 10.11 5.61
N VAL A 403 -26.75 9.60 6.32
CA VAL A 403 -27.92 8.95 5.72
C VAL A 403 -28.68 9.90 4.80
N GLU A 404 -28.85 11.15 5.20
CA GLU A 404 -29.49 12.19 4.38
C GLU A 404 -28.70 12.46 3.09
N ASN A 405 -27.38 12.63 3.19
CA ASN A 405 -26.51 12.84 2.04
C ASN A 405 -26.51 11.65 1.07
N ILE A 406 -26.47 10.43 1.60
CA ILE A 406 -26.56 9.19 0.81
C ILE A 406 -27.88 9.14 0.06
N LYS A 407 -29.00 9.35 0.76
CA LYS A 407 -30.35 9.39 0.18
C LYS A 407 -30.43 10.38 -0.97
N GLU A 408 -29.95 11.61 -0.78
CA GLU A 408 -29.97 12.64 -1.83
C GLU A 408 -29.22 12.22 -3.10
N LYS A 409 -28.04 11.59 -2.95
CA LYS A 409 -27.27 11.12 -4.10
C LYS A 409 -27.89 9.91 -4.78
N LEU A 410 -28.46 8.97 -4.01
CA LEU A 410 -29.21 7.85 -4.58
C LEU A 410 -30.40 8.35 -5.42
N ILE A 411 -31.19 9.31 -4.91
CA ILE A 411 -32.30 9.93 -5.66
C ILE A 411 -31.81 10.61 -6.94
N LYS A 412 -30.63 11.25 -6.89
CA LYS A 412 -30.07 11.94 -8.08
C LYS A 412 -29.68 10.96 -9.18
N TYR A 413 -29.11 9.81 -8.84
CA TYR A 413 -28.66 8.79 -9.80
C TYR A 413 -29.76 7.83 -10.22
N ASP A 414 -30.77 7.65 -9.38
CA ASP A 414 -31.92 6.77 -9.61
C ASP A 414 -33.24 7.45 -9.16
N PRO A 415 -33.73 8.43 -9.93
CA PRO A 415 -34.91 9.21 -9.56
C PRO A 415 -36.22 8.41 -9.60
N GLU A 416 -36.26 7.29 -10.31
CA GLU A 416 -37.46 6.44 -10.41
C GLU A 416 -37.81 5.79 -9.06
N ASN A 417 -36.80 5.48 -8.24
CA ASN A 417 -36.97 4.87 -6.93
C ASN A 417 -36.98 5.88 -5.77
N LYS A 418 -37.18 7.18 -6.04
CA LYS A 418 -37.14 8.25 -5.02
C LYS A 418 -37.95 7.94 -3.76
N GLY A 419 -39.22 7.56 -3.91
CA GLY A 419 -40.10 7.30 -2.76
C GLY A 419 -39.64 6.11 -1.90
N TYR A 420 -38.95 5.15 -2.50
CA TYR A 420 -38.35 4.01 -1.80
C TYR A 420 -37.20 4.47 -0.90
N TYR A 421 -36.26 5.26 -1.45
CA TYR A 421 -35.14 5.82 -0.69
C TYR A 421 -35.59 6.75 0.44
N GLU A 422 -36.60 7.59 0.18
CA GLU A 422 -37.16 8.48 1.21
C GLU A 422 -37.81 7.71 2.37
N SER A 423 -38.54 6.62 2.06
CA SER A 423 -39.15 5.78 3.09
C SER A 423 -38.10 5.07 3.94
N ASN A 424 -37.12 4.40 3.30
CA ASN A 424 -36.07 3.67 4.00
C ASN A 424 -35.21 4.59 4.87
N ALA A 425 -34.78 5.74 4.32
CA ALA A 425 -34.02 6.73 5.08
C ALA A 425 -34.80 7.22 6.30
N LYS A 426 -36.10 7.52 6.15
CA LYS A 426 -36.95 7.95 7.27
C LYS A 426 -37.02 6.90 8.38
N ASP A 427 -37.26 5.64 8.01
CA ASP A 427 -37.36 4.54 8.98
C ASP A 427 -36.02 4.28 9.68
N TYR A 428 -34.90 4.36 8.94
CA TYR A 428 -33.57 4.20 9.50
C TYR A 428 -33.17 5.36 10.42
N ILE A 429 -33.43 6.61 10.02
CA ILE A 429 -33.21 7.80 10.85
C ILE A 429 -34.00 7.71 12.14
N ALA A 430 -35.26 7.25 12.12
CA ALA A 430 -36.04 7.08 13.34
C ALA A 430 -35.39 6.09 14.33
N LYS A 431 -34.80 4.99 13.84
CA LYS A 431 -34.03 4.04 14.67
C LYS A 431 -32.77 4.68 15.25
N LEU A 432 -32.04 5.45 14.44
CA LEU A 432 -30.84 6.17 14.89
C LEU A 432 -31.18 7.22 15.96
N THR A 433 -32.23 8.02 15.75
CA THR A 433 -32.68 9.01 16.74
C THR A 433 -33.06 8.35 18.06
N ALA A 434 -33.82 7.24 18.03
CA ALA A 434 -34.18 6.51 19.24
C ALA A 434 -32.93 5.99 19.98
N LEU A 435 -31.96 5.41 19.25
CA LEU A 435 -30.72 4.93 19.86
C LEU A 435 -29.88 6.06 20.46
N ASP A 436 -29.83 7.23 19.81
CA ASP A 436 -29.09 8.39 20.33
C ASP A 436 -29.67 8.92 21.64
N GLU A 437 -31.01 9.00 21.75
CA GLU A 437 -31.71 9.41 22.97
C GLU A 437 -31.51 8.38 24.09
N GLU A 438 -31.75 7.09 23.81
CA GLU A 438 -31.55 6.00 24.78
C GLU A 438 -30.09 5.93 25.25
N GLY A 439 -29.14 6.07 24.32
CA GLY A 439 -27.72 6.06 24.61
C GLY A 439 -27.27 7.23 25.47
N TYR A 440 -27.81 8.42 25.20
CA TYR A 440 -27.56 9.60 26.02
C TYR A 440 -28.02 9.38 27.47
N ASP A 441 -29.28 9.00 27.66
CA ASP A 441 -29.83 8.75 29.00
C ASP A 441 -29.05 7.67 29.75
N LYS A 442 -28.68 6.59 29.05
CA LYS A 442 -27.88 5.50 29.63
C LYS A 442 -26.50 5.97 30.08
N LEU A 443 -25.74 6.67 29.23
CA LEU A 443 -24.39 7.14 29.56
C LEU A 443 -24.40 8.23 30.64
N GLN A 444 -25.48 9.01 30.75
CA GLN A 444 -25.62 9.98 31.83
C GLN A 444 -25.72 9.34 33.22
N THR A 445 -26.04 8.05 33.32
CA THR A 445 -26.04 7.34 34.62
C THR A 445 -24.62 7.08 35.18
N ILE A 446 -23.58 7.24 34.35
CA ILE A 446 -22.19 7.16 34.79
C ILE A 446 -21.86 8.44 35.60
N PRO A 447 -21.28 8.33 36.81
CA PRO A 447 -20.83 9.50 37.58
C PRO A 447 -19.88 10.37 36.76
N LYS A 448 -20.02 11.70 36.84
CA LYS A 448 -19.29 12.64 35.96
C LYS A 448 -17.78 12.46 36.03
N GLU A 449 -17.26 12.15 37.21
CA GLU A 449 -15.84 11.86 37.47
C GLU A 449 -15.32 10.58 36.78
N ASN A 450 -16.21 9.64 36.43
CA ASN A 450 -15.86 8.39 35.77
C ASN A 450 -16.02 8.43 34.25
N ARG A 451 -16.52 9.54 33.68
CA ARG A 451 -16.77 9.70 32.23
C ARG A 451 -15.50 10.00 31.45
N VAL A 452 -14.44 9.22 31.70
CA VAL A 452 -13.16 9.28 30.98
C VAL A 452 -13.00 8.00 30.18
N LEU A 453 -13.20 8.10 28.88
CA LEU A 453 -13.05 7.00 27.94
C LEU A 453 -11.59 6.93 27.48
N VAL A 454 -10.92 5.81 27.74
CA VAL A 454 -9.54 5.57 27.28
C VAL A 454 -9.53 4.49 26.20
N THR A 455 -9.09 4.86 24.99
CA THR A 455 -8.97 4.00 23.81
C THR A 455 -7.56 4.04 23.23
N SER A 456 -7.27 3.26 22.18
CA SER A 456 -5.92 3.27 21.57
C SER A 456 -5.77 4.47 20.66
N GLU A 457 -6.72 4.66 19.75
CA GLU A 457 -6.86 5.80 18.85
C GLU A 457 -7.79 6.87 19.46
N GLY A 458 -7.53 8.13 19.13
CA GLY A 458 -8.38 9.29 19.45
C GLY A 458 -9.70 9.39 18.68
N ALA A 459 -10.27 8.28 18.22
CA ALA A 459 -11.44 8.27 17.35
C ALA A 459 -12.73 8.82 18.01
N PHE A 460 -12.82 8.82 19.34
CA PHE A 460 -14.07 9.10 20.04
C PHE A 460 -14.38 10.59 20.30
N LYS A 461 -13.70 11.56 19.66
CA LYS A 461 -13.95 13.01 19.94
C LYS A 461 -15.41 13.43 19.75
N TYR A 462 -16.04 13.02 18.65
CA TYR A 462 -17.44 13.36 18.35
C TYR A 462 -18.41 12.66 19.31
N PHE A 463 -18.15 11.39 19.63
CA PHE A 463 -18.90 10.61 20.61
C PHE A 463 -18.85 11.27 21.99
N ALA A 464 -17.64 11.56 22.46
CA ALA A 464 -17.38 12.17 23.76
C ALA A 464 -18.08 13.53 23.90
N LYS A 465 -18.07 14.34 22.83
CA LYS A 465 -18.84 15.59 22.81
C LYS A 465 -20.35 15.34 22.93
N ARG A 466 -20.92 14.41 22.16
CA ARG A 466 -22.37 14.16 22.14
C ARG A 466 -22.88 13.63 23.49
N TYR A 467 -22.09 12.81 24.17
CA TYR A 467 -22.48 12.09 25.38
C TYR A 467 -21.89 12.66 26.69
N ASP A 468 -21.30 13.87 26.65
CA ASP A 468 -20.69 14.57 27.81
C ASP A 468 -19.64 13.72 28.54
N MET A 469 -18.63 13.27 27.78
CA MET A 469 -17.49 12.50 28.26
C MET A 469 -16.17 13.16 27.83
N ASP A 470 -15.09 12.80 28.52
CA ASP A 470 -13.73 13.07 28.07
C ASP A 470 -13.19 11.83 27.34
N ALA A 471 -12.57 12.02 26.18
CA ALA A 471 -11.91 10.96 25.42
C ALA A 471 -10.39 11.16 25.47
N GLU A 472 -9.70 10.12 25.91
CA GLU A 472 -8.25 10.06 26.07
C GLU A 472 -7.73 8.86 25.28
N TYR A 473 -6.50 8.97 24.75
CA TYR A 473 -6.00 8.01 23.77
C TYR A 473 -4.47 7.87 23.82
N ILE A 474 -3.99 6.77 23.24
CA ILE A 474 -2.55 6.51 23.09
C ILE A 474 -2.00 7.32 21.91
N TRP A 475 -2.61 7.23 20.72
CA TRP A 475 -2.28 8.04 19.55
C TRP A 475 -3.54 8.75 19.02
N GLU A 476 -3.39 9.92 18.40
CA GLU A 476 -4.54 10.73 18.02
C GLU A 476 -5.26 10.18 16.78
N ILE A 477 -4.52 9.73 15.77
CA ILE A 477 -5.05 9.18 14.52
C ILE A 477 -4.18 8.02 14.01
N ASN A 478 -4.76 7.04 13.32
CA ASN A 478 -4.05 5.83 12.87
C ASN A 478 -2.89 6.09 11.89
N THR A 479 -2.86 7.26 11.23
CA THR A 479 -1.73 7.65 10.37
C THR A 479 -0.47 8.04 11.15
N ASP A 480 -0.55 8.22 12.46
CA ASP A 480 0.59 8.60 13.31
C ASP A 480 1.44 7.39 13.72
N ASN A 481 2.60 7.67 14.32
CA ASN A 481 3.36 6.63 15.00
C ASN A 481 2.56 6.11 16.22
N GLN A 482 2.41 4.80 16.33
CA GLN A 482 1.59 4.16 17.36
C GLN A 482 2.47 3.64 18.52
N GLY A 483 2.13 4.04 19.75
CA GLY A 483 2.75 3.52 20.98
C GLY A 483 4.17 4.05 21.24
N THR A 484 4.44 5.32 20.91
CA THR A 484 5.73 5.94 21.23
C THR A 484 5.94 6.05 22.74
N PRO A 485 7.18 6.11 23.24
CA PRO A 485 7.44 6.30 24.68
C PRO A 485 6.72 7.51 25.26
N GLU A 486 6.65 8.62 24.53
CA GLU A 486 5.97 9.84 24.95
C GLU A 486 4.46 9.65 25.08
N GLN A 487 3.82 8.99 24.11
CA GLN A 487 2.40 8.63 24.14
C GLN A 487 2.09 7.72 25.33
N MET A 488 2.91 6.69 25.55
CA MET A 488 2.75 5.73 26.63
C MET A 488 2.88 6.40 28.01
N VAL A 489 3.86 7.30 28.19
CA VAL A 489 4.01 8.05 29.44
C VAL A 489 2.83 9.00 29.68
N ARG A 490 2.37 9.70 28.62
CA ARG A 490 1.21 10.59 28.71
C ARG A 490 -0.03 9.84 29.19
N ILE A 491 -0.38 8.75 28.51
CA ILE A 491 -1.61 8.01 28.83
C ILE A 491 -1.52 7.32 30.21
N ASP A 492 -0.34 6.80 30.59
CA ASP A 492 -0.12 6.22 31.91
C ASP A 492 -0.32 7.25 33.04
N ASN A 493 0.10 8.51 32.82
CA ASN A 493 -0.12 9.60 33.77
C ASN A 493 -1.60 9.98 33.86
N ILE A 494 -2.27 10.16 32.72
CA ILE A 494 -3.70 10.49 32.66
C ILE A 494 -4.54 9.42 33.38
N ILE A 495 -4.26 8.14 33.13
CA ILE A 495 -4.96 7.02 33.79
C ILE A 495 -4.83 7.07 35.31
N LYS A 496 -3.64 7.45 35.82
CA LYS A 496 -3.37 7.56 37.26
C LYS A 496 -4.02 8.81 37.86
N GLU A 497 -3.84 9.97 37.23
CA GLU A 497 -4.33 11.27 37.72
C GLU A 497 -5.86 11.36 37.73
N ARG A 498 -6.50 10.85 36.66
CA ARG A 498 -7.96 10.86 36.51
C ARG A 498 -8.65 9.64 37.15
N ASN A 499 -7.86 8.72 37.72
CA ASN A 499 -8.33 7.46 38.30
C ASN A 499 -9.29 6.67 37.37
N VAL A 500 -8.90 6.53 36.11
CA VAL A 500 -9.72 5.90 35.05
C VAL A 500 -10.19 4.51 35.47
N LYS A 501 -11.47 4.19 35.22
CA LYS A 501 -12.08 2.93 35.67
C LYS A 501 -11.65 1.73 34.83
N ALA A 502 -11.70 1.87 33.52
CA ALA A 502 -11.45 0.79 32.57
C ALA A 502 -10.79 1.32 31.29
N LEU A 503 -10.13 0.41 30.58
CA LEU A 503 -9.55 0.65 29.27
C LEU A 503 -10.38 -0.05 28.19
N PHE A 504 -10.30 0.44 26.96
CA PHE A 504 -10.99 -0.13 25.81
C PHE A 504 -10.03 -0.23 24.63
N VAL A 505 -10.29 -1.17 23.73
CA VAL A 505 -9.47 -1.39 22.54
C VAL A 505 -10.36 -1.56 21.32
N GLU A 506 -9.94 -1.04 20.18
CA GLU A 506 -10.70 -1.03 18.95
C GLU A 506 -10.53 -2.34 18.18
N SER A 507 -11.56 -2.76 17.44
CA SER A 507 -11.51 -3.98 16.63
C SER A 507 -10.60 -3.89 15.41
N SER A 508 -10.30 -2.67 14.94
CA SER A 508 -9.48 -2.38 13.75
C SER A 508 -7.99 -2.19 14.05
N VAL A 509 -7.57 -2.17 15.32
CA VAL A 509 -6.18 -1.90 15.72
C VAL A 509 -5.56 -3.06 16.49
N ALA A 510 -4.23 -3.14 16.51
CA ALA A 510 -3.52 -4.19 17.23
C ALA A 510 -3.61 -3.98 18.76
N PRO A 511 -4.06 -4.97 19.56
CA PRO A 511 -4.31 -4.78 20.99
C PRO A 511 -3.04 -4.64 21.85
N LYS A 512 -1.87 -4.99 21.28
CA LYS A 512 -0.59 -5.10 22.01
C LYS A 512 -0.21 -3.83 22.78
N THR A 513 -0.51 -2.65 22.23
CA THR A 513 -0.17 -1.37 22.85
C THR A 513 -1.08 -1.08 24.04
N MET A 514 -2.39 -1.26 23.91
CA MET A 514 -3.34 -1.12 25.01
C MET A 514 -3.11 -2.18 26.11
N GLU A 515 -2.74 -3.41 25.74
CA GLU A 515 -2.32 -4.44 26.69
C GLU A 515 -1.07 -4.03 27.50
N ALA A 516 -0.15 -3.27 26.90
CA ALA A 516 1.01 -2.73 27.61
C ALA A 516 0.57 -1.66 28.62
N VAL A 517 -0.32 -0.75 28.24
CA VAL A 517 -0.92 0.25 29.15
C VAL A 517 -1.65 -0.45 30.30
N ALA A 518 -2.43 -1.49 30.02
CA ALA A 518 -3.14 -2.28 31.03
C ALA A 518 -2.16 -2.91 32.05
N ARG A 519 -1.05 -3.49 31.57
CA ARG A 519 0.01 -4.04 32.44
C ARG A 519 0.71 -2.96 33.27
N ASN A 520 1.00 -1.79 32.70
CA ASN A 520 1.70 -0.69 33.38
C ASN A 520 0.85 -0.03 34.46
N THR A 521 -0.45 0.10 34.22
CA THR A 521 -1.39 0.82 35.09
C THR A 521 -2.17 -0.08 36.03
N GLY A 522 -2.17 -1.40 35.78
CA GLY A 522 -2.98 -2.38 36.50
C GLY A 522 -4.48 -2.31 36.19
N LYS A 523 -4.88 -1.53 35.18
CA LYS A 523 -6.28 -1.43 34.72
C LYS A 523 -6.63 -2.60 33.80
N LYS A 524 -7.92 -2.95 33.75
CA LYS A 524 -8.45 -4.00 32.87
C LYS A 524 -8.97 -3.39 31.59
N ILE A 525 -8.78 -4.11 30.48
CA ILE A 525 -9.48 -3.84 29.23
C ILE A 525 -10.89 -4.42 29.36
N ALA A 526 -11.92 -3.57 29.37
CA ALA A 526 -13.30 -3.96 29.64
C ALA A 526 -13.98 -4.58 28.42
N ALA A 527 -13.72 -4.05 27.22
CA ALA A 527 -14.31 -4.54 25.99
C ALA A 527 -13.51 -4.11 24.76
N ASN A 528 -13.79 -4.81 23.65
CA ASN A 528 -13.45 -4.33 22.33
C ASN A 528 -14.57 -3.40 21.84
N LEU A 529 -14.22 -2.24 21.31
CA LEU A 529 -15.12 -1.26 20.70
C LEU A 529 -14.95 -1.25 19.18
N PHE A 530 -15.95 -0.74 18.49
CA PHE A 530 -15.90 -0.55 17.05
C PHE A 530 -15.67 0.92 16.72
N THR A 531 -14.72 1.22 15.84
CA THR A 531 -14.47 2.58 15.34
C THR A 531 -14.57 2.60 13.82
N ASP A 532 -13.58 2.02 13.13
CA ASP A 532 -13.39 2.18 11.68
C ASP A 532 -13.90 0.99 10.86
N SER A 533 -14.50 0.02 11.54
CA SER A 533 -15.02 -1.18 10.89
C SER A 533 -16.17 -1.78 11.69
N LEU A 534 -17.15 -2.32 10.97
CA LEU A 534 -18.22 -3.15 11.53
C LEU A 534 -17.68 -4.53 11.95
N ALA A 535 -18.51 -5.29 12.66
CA ALA A 535 -18.26 -6.70 12.90
C ALA A 535 -18.51 -7.54 11.63
N LYS A 536 -18.13 -8.81 11.68
CA LYS A 536 -18.47 -9.76 10.61
C LYS A 536 -19.97 -10.05 10.63
N GLU A 537 -20.56 -10.27 9.46
CA GLU A 537 -21.98 -10.63 9.30
C GLU A 537 -22.41 -11.73 10.29
N GLY A 538 -23.51 -11.48 11.00
CA GLY A 538 -24.06 -12.37 12.03
C GLY A 538 -23.44 -12.20 13.43
N GLN A 539 -22.53 -11.25 13.63
CA GLN A 539 -21.97 -10.90 14.94
C GLN A 539 -22.57 -9.60 15.47
N GLU A 540 -22.53 -9.40 16.79
CA GLU A 540 -22.90 -8.12 17.41
C GLU A 540 -22.00 -7.00 16.87
N GLY A 541 -22.61 -5.96 16.29
CA GLY A 541 -21.90 -4.87 15.64
C GLY A 541 -21.76 -5.00 14.11
N ASP A 542 -22.45 -5.95 13.47
CA ASP A 542 -22.37 -6.21 12.02
C ASP A 542 -23.06 -5.17 11.13
N ASN A 543 -23.81 -4.25 11.73
CA ASN A 543 -24.39 -3.06 11.11
C ASN A 543 -24.17 -1.83 11.99
N TYR A 544 -24.24 -0.62 11.42
CA TYR A 544 -23.90 0.62 12.13
C TYR A 544 -24.78 0.87 13.38
N LEU A 545 -26.07 0.55 13.32
CA LEU A 545 -26.97 0.69 14.46
C LEU A 545 -26.54 -0.22 15.63
N SER A 546 -26.27 -1.51 15.34
CA SER A 546 -25.81 -2.48 16.33
C SER A 546 -24.41 -2.15 16.87
N MET A 547 -23.53 -1.62 16.02
CA MET A 547 -22.18 -1.18 16.36
C MET A 547 -22.22 -0.03 17.38
N MET A 548 -23.03 1.00 17.11
CA MET A 548 -23.20 2.13 18.02
C MET A 548 -23.83 1.68 19.35
N LYS A 549 -24.84 0.80 19.29
CA LYS A 549 -25.46 0.23 20.48
C LYS A 549 -24.46 -0.55 21.32
N TRP A 550 -23.64 -1.39 20.69
CA TRP A 550 -22.58 -2.14 21.36
C TRP A 550 -21.61 -1.21 22.08
N ASN A 551 -21.12 -0.18 21.39
CA ASN A 551 -20.20 0.79 21.97
C ASN A 551 -20.80 1.47 23.21
N ILE A 552 -22.02 2.00 23.10
CA ILE A 552 -22.75 2.63 24.21
C ILE A 552 -22.87 1.66 25.39
N ASP A 553 -23.29 0.42 25.14
CA ASP A 553 -23.50 -0.59 26.17
C ASP A 553 -22.19 -0.96 26.87
N LYS A 554 -21.11 -1.21 26.12
CA LYS A 554 -19.81 -1.61 26.68
C LYS A 554 -19.12 -0.48 27.41
N ILE A 555 -19.19 0.75 26.89
CA ILE A 555 -18.63 1.93 27.56
C ILE A 555 -19.36 2.15 28.89
N HIS A 556 -20.69 2.09 28.90
CA HIS A 556 -21.48 2.18 30.12
C HIS A 556 -21.08 1.12 31.14
N ASP A 557 -21.05 -0.15 30.74
CA ASP A 557 -20.77 -1.26 31.66
C ASP A 557 -19.33 -1.25 32.20
N GLY A 558 -18.37 -0.71 31.44
CA GLY A 558 -16.98 -0.59 31.87
C GLY A 558 -16.69 0.60 32.78
N LEU A 559 -17.49 1.66 32.71
CA LEU A 559 -17.25 2.92 33.46
C LEU A 559 -18.17 3.13 34.67
N LYS A 560 -19.23 2.33 34.79
CA LYS A 560 -20.10 2.28 35.97
C LYS A 560 -19.43 1.55 37.14
#